data_AF-A0A917G487-F1
#
_entry.id   AF-A0A917G487-F1
#
_cell.length_a   1.000
_cell.length_b   1.000
_cell.length_c   1.000
_cell.angle_alpha   90.00
_cell.angle_beta   90.00
_cell.angle_gamma   90.00
#
_symmetry.space_group_name_H-M   'P 1'
#
loop_
_entity.id
_entity.type
_entity.pdbx_description
1 polymer ?
#
loop_
_entity_poly.entity_id
_entity_poly.type
_entity_poly.pdbx_seq_one_letter_code
_entity_poly.pdbx_strand_id
1 'polypeptide(L)' 'MDDLQVSFTITTDAGTTAFNTISELEQPLQRHLLNRLKLIMQTAAEALLAQLIGSEEAEKYVVVVSE' A
#
# COMPACT_ATOMS: atom_id res chain seq x y z
N MET A 1 -2.26 -10.27 17.60
CA MET A 1 -1.64 -9.52 16.50
C MET A 1 -2.53 -8.32 16.31
N ASP A 2 -2.00 -7.11 16.41
CA ASP A 2 -2.80 -5.92 16.11
C ASP A 2 -3.04 -5.90 14.61
N ASP A 3 -4.32 -5.89 14.19
CA ASP A 3 -4.68 -5.81 12.79
C ASP A 3 -4.12 -4.51 12.18
N LEU A 4 -3.56 -4.61 10.98
CA LEU A 4 -3.04 -3.46 10.25
C LEU A 4 -4.20 -2.50 9.90
N GLN A 5 -4.33 -1.41 10.66
CA GLN A 5 -5.36 -0.40 10.43
C GLN A 5 -4.84 0.65 9.44
N VAL A 6 -5.49 0.77 8.27
CA VAL A 6 -5.14 1.74 7.23
C VAL A 6 -6.15 2.88 7.22
N SER A 7 -5.72 4.06 7.68
CA SER A 7 -6.51 5.30 7.60
C SER A 7 -5.96 6.18 6.47
N PHE A 8 -6.85 6.85 5.73
CA PHE A 8 -6.45 7.76 4.65
C PHE A 8 -7.45 8.90 4.48
N THR A 9 -6.98 10.01 3.92
CA THR A 9 -7.77 11.22 3.66
C THR A 9 -7.82 11.50 2.17
N ILE A 10 -9.01 11.82 1.66
CA ILE A 10 -9.21 12.25 0.28
C ILE A 10 -9.61 13.72 0.30
N THR A 11 -8.82 14.56 -0.36
CA THR A 11 -9.11 15.98 -0.56
C THR A 11 -9.59 16.21 -1.99
N THR A 12 -10.73 16.87 -2.12
CA THR A 12 -11.33 17.33 -3.37
C THR A 12 -11.64 18.82 -3.28
N ASP A 13 -12.07 19.43 -4.37
CA ASP A 13 -12.51 20.83 -4.38
C ASP A 13 -13.68 21.10 -3.41
N ALA A 14 -14.45 20.07 -3.07
CA ALA A 14 -15.58 20.15 -2.14
C ALA A 14 -15.18 20.00 -0.66
N GLY A 15 -13.92 19.63 -0.37
CA GLY A 15 -13.41 19.45 0.99
C GLY A 15 -12.55 18.21 1.17
N THR A 16 -12.18 17.93 2.42
CA THR A 16 -11.37 16.78 2.83
C THR A 16 -12.20 15.80 3.64
N THR A 17 -12.19 14.53 3.23
CA THR A 17 -12.90 13.44 3.92
C THR A 17 -11.89 12.42 4.42
N ALA A 18 -11.97 12.07 5.70
CA ALA A 18 -11.16 11.03 6.32
C ALA A 18 -11.90 9.70 6.32
N PHE A 19 -11.18 8.62 6.03
CA PHE A 19 -11.66 7.25 6.02
C PHE A 19 -10.80 6.40 6.94
N ASN A 20 -11.45 5.63 7.80
CA ASN A 20 -10.75 4.77 8.76
C ASN A 20 -10.48 3.37 8.20
N THR A 21 -11.23 3.00 7.14
CA THR A 21 -11.08 1.72 6.46
C THR A 21 -11.42 1.87 4.99
N ILE A 22 -10.79 1.05 4.14
CA ILE A 22 -11.07 1.01 2.69
C ILE A 22 -12.53 0.61 2.41
N SER A 23 -13.16 -0.19 3.27
CA SER A 23 -14.53 -0.66 3.05
C SER A 23 -15.59 0.45 3.01
N GLU A 24 -15.24 1.64 3.51
CA GLU A 24 -16.08 2.84 3.52
C GLU A 24 -16.18 3.52 2.13
N LEU A 25 -15.34 3.13 1.17
CA LEU A 25 -15.32 3.71 -0.18
C LEU A 25 -16.21 2.95 -1.16
N GLU A 26 -16.51 3.55 -2.32
CA GLU A 26 -17.13 2.82 -3.41
C GLU A 26 -16.16 1.81 -4.04
N GLN A 27 -16.69 0.65 -4.49
CA GLN A 27 -15.94 -0.46 -5.07
C GLN A 27 -14.85 -0.06 -6.11
N PRO A 28 -15.10 0.84 -7.08
CA PRO A 28 -14.06 1.24 -8.04
C PRO A 28 -12.87 1.94 -7.36
N LEU A 29 -13.17 2.80 -6.38
CA LEU A 29 -12.17 3.56 -5.64
C LEU A 29 -11.42 2.66 -4.65
N GLN A 30 -12.12 1.72 -4.00
CA GLN A 30 -11.52 0.67 -3.17
C GLN A 30 -10.45 -0.09 -3.95
N ARG A 31 -10.80 -0.61 -5.13
CA ARG A 31 -9.88 -1.38 -5.97
C ARG A 31 -8.69 -0.54 -6.41
N HIS A 32 -8.92 0.73 -6.77
CA HIS A 32 -7.84 1.63 -7.14
C HIS A 32 -6.86 1.87 -5.99
N LEU A 33 -7.37 2.15 -4.78
CA LEU A 33 -6.56 2.37 -3.59
C LEU A 33 -5.80 1.11 -3.15
N LEU A 34 -6.46 -0.05 -3.16
CA LEU A 34 -5.80 -1.33 -2.86
C LEU A 34 -4.64 -1.60 -3.80
N ASN A 35 -4.83 -1.39 -5.11
CA ASN A 35 -3.76 -1.57 -6.09
C ASN A 35 -2.59 -0.60 -5.86
N ARG A 36 -2.89 0.67 -5.52
CA ARG A 36 -1.86 1.67 -5.18
C ARG A 36 -1.10 1.32 -3.91
N LEU A 37 -1.80 0.87 -2.86
CA LEU A 37 -1.19 0.45 -1.60
C LEU A 37 -0.31 -0.77 -1.80
N LYS A 38 -0.77 -1.78 -2.55
CA LYS A 38 0.05 -2.95 -2.90
C LYS A 38 1.34 -2.55 -3.59
N LEU A 39 1.27 -1.62 -4.55
CA LEU A 39 2.46 -1.11 -5.24
C LEU A 39 3.42 -0.41 -4.25
N ILE A 40 2.91 0.47 -3.39
CA ILE A 40 3.73 1.16 -2.38
C ILE A 40 4.39 0.16 -1.44
N MET A 41 3.64 -0.81 -0.93
CA MET A 41 4.14 -1.85 -0.03
C MET A 41 5.21 -2.71 -0.72
N GLN A 42 4.98 -3.10 -1.97
CA GLN A 42 5.93 -3.87 -2.74
C GLN A 42 7.23 -3.09 -2.96
N THR A 43 7.14 -1.84 -3.45
CA THR A 43 8.32 -0.99 -3.67
C THR A 43 9.08 -0.72 -2.37
N ALA A 44 8.38 -0.49 -1.25
CA ALA A 44 9.03 -0.29 0.05
C ALA A 44 9.73 -1.56 0.54
N ALA A 45 9.12 -2.73 0.37
CA ALA A 45 9.71 -4.00 0.75
C ALA A 45 10.90 -4.38 -0.15
N GLU A 46 10.84 -4.12 -1.46
CA GLU A 46 11.98 -4.28 -2.38
C GLU A 46 13.15 -3.37 -1.97
N ALA A 47 12.86 -2.11 -1.65
CA ALA A 47 13.88 -1.16 -1.19
C ALA A 47 14.52 -1.58 0.14
N LEU A 48 13.72 -2.05 1.10
CA LEU A 48 14.20 -2.58 2.38
C LEU A 48 15.06 -3.83 2.19
N LEU A 49 14.64 -4.73 1.31
CA LEU A 49 15.39 -5.94 0.99
C LEU A 49 16.75 -5.57 0.38
N ALA A 50 16.78 -4.67 -0.60
CA ALA A 50 18.02 -4.17 -1.20
C ALA A 50 18.96 -3.51 -0.17
N GLN A 51 18.41 -2.80 0.82
CA GLN A 51 19.20 -2.24 1.93
C GLN A 51 19.80 -3.31 2.85
N LEU A 52 19.12 -4.44 3.05
CA LEU A 52 19.54 -5.49 3.97
C LEU A 52 20.56 -6.45 3.35
N ILE A 53 20.37 -6.84 2.09
CA ILE A 53 21.16 -7.89 1.43
C ILE A 53 21.95 -7.40 0.20
N GLY A 54 21.85 -6.11 -0.15
CA GLY A 54 22.44 -5.53 -1.34
C GLY A 54 21.56 -5.71 -2.58
N SER A 55 21.61 -4.75 -3.51
CA SER A 55 20.71 -4.70 -4.67
C SER A 55 20.83 -5.91 -5.60
N GLU A 56 22.07 -6.36 -5.91
CA GLU A 56 22.29 -7.54 -6.77
C GLU A 56 21.68 -8.83 -6.20
N GLU A 57 21.70 -8.98 -4.87
CA GLU A 57 21.13 -10.15 -4.23
C GLU A 57 19.60 -10.02 -4.10
N ALA A 58 19.10 -8.81 -3.83
CA ALA A 58 17.67 -8.52 -3.73
C ALA A 58 16.91 -8.75 -5.04
N GLU A 59 17.52 -8.48 -6.21
CA GLU A 59 16.92 -8.72 -7.53
C GLU A 59 16.56 -10.20 -7.79
N LYS A 60 17.16 -11.13 -7.04
CA LYS A 60 16.85 -12.57 -7.14
C LYS A 60 15.57 -12.96 -6.41
N TYR A 61 15.02 -12.08 -5.58
CA TYR A 61 13.84 -12.32 -4.78
C TYR A 61 12.64 -11.57 -5.37
N VAL A 62 11.49 -12.24 -5.39
CA VAL A 62 10.22 -11.61 -5.76
C VAL A 62 9.47 -11.24 -4.49
N VAL A 63 9.22 -9.95 -4.30
CA VAL A 63 8.37 -9.46 -3.22
C VAL A 63 6.91 -9.56 -3.66
N VAL A 64 6.13 -10.43 -3.00
CA VAL A 64 4.71 -10.61 -3.27
C VAL A 64 3.89 -10.01 -2.14
N VAL A 65 3.02 -9.06 -2.46
CA VAL A 65 2.04 -8.49 -1.53
C VAL A 65 0.67 -9.09 -1.85
N SER A 66 0.23 -10.05 -1.03
CA SER A 66 -1.06 -10.74 -1.17
C SER A 66 -2.20 -9.99 -0.48
N GLU A 67 -3.44 -10.35 -0.86
CA GLU A 67 -4.69 -9.87 -0.26
C GLU A 67 -4.96 -10.48 1.11
#